data_AF-A0AAV8X1H9-F1
#
_entry.id   AF-A0AAV8X1H9-F1
#
_cell.length_a   1.000
_cell.length_b   1.000
_cell.length_c   1.000
_cell.angle_alpha   90.00
_cell.angle_beta   90.00
_cell.angle_gamma   90.00
#
_symmetry.space_group_name_H-M   'P 1'
#
loop_
_entity.id
_entity.type
_entity.pdbx_description
1 polymer ?
#
loop_
_entity_poly.entity_id
_entity_poly.type
_entity_poly.pdbx_seq_one_letter_code
_entity_poly.pdbx_strand_id
1 'polypeptide(L)'
;MKLLKRRHRKVMELLESDNYHDDPHADLVMSKKIPKFDDNLEHRSTRTKKKERTAEYYQIKYRKNFQQLVDEDRSEAETNKRVSYMDIQCEESLMPPRHFCAVCGFLGQYSCLSCGTRFCSIRCMDTHADTRCLKWAA
;
A
#
# COMPACT_ATOMS: atom_id res chain seq x y z
N MET A 1 25.44 -8.35 11.58
CA MET A 1 24.26 -9.02 10.94
C MET A 1 22.92 -8.69 11.60
N LYS A 2 22.74 -8.85 12.93
CA LYS A 2 21.43 -8.61 13.60
C LYS A 2 20.91 -7.17 13.49
N LEU A 3 21.79 -6.17 13.56
CA LEU A 3 21.42 -4.75 13.49
C LEU A 3 20.83 -4.35 12.11
N LEU A 4 21.38 -4.90 11.02
CA LEU A 4 20.92 -4.65 9.65
C LEU A 4 19.52 -5.21 9.42
N LYS A 5 19.25 -6.44 9.89
CA LYS A 5 17.90 -7.04 9.82
C LYS A 5 16.86 -6.22 10.58
N ARG A 6 17.23 -5.69 11.76
CA ARG A 6 16.35 -4.81 12.55
C ARG A 6 16.00 -3.52 11.81
N ARG A 7 16.98 -2.89 11.17
CA ARG A 7 16.75 -1.67 10.38
C ARG A 7 15.88 -1.95 9.16
N HIS A 8 16.14 -3.04 8.43
CA HIS A 8 15.33 -3.43 7.29
C HIS A 8 13.86 -3.64 7.67
N ARG A 9 13.60 -4.35 8.78
CA ARG A 9 12.23 -4.52 9.30
C ARG A 9 11.56 -3.19 9.60
N LYS A 10 12.26 -2.26 10.27
CA LYS A 10 11.72 -0.93 10.57
C LYS A 10 11.38 -0.14 9.29
N VAL A 11 12.17 -0.32 8.22
CA VAL A 11 11.88 0.29 6.92
C VAL A 11 10.63 -0.31 6.30
N MET A 12 10.46 -1.64 6.34
CA MET A 12 9.23 -2.29 5.86
C MET A 12 7.99 -1.79 6.61
N GLU A 13 8.08 -1.69 7.94
CA GLU A 13 7.01 -1.20 8.80
C GLU A 13 6.62 0.26 8.49
N LEU A 14 7.60 1.13 8.20
CA LEU A 14 7.33 2.52 7.77
C LEU A 14 6.63 2.58 6.41
N LEU A 15 7.07 1.77 5.45
CA LEU A 15 6.43 1.70 4.13
C LEU A 15 5.02 1.13 4.23
N GLU A 16 4.77 0.19 5.13
CA GLU A 16 3.45 -0.35 5.42
C GLU A 16 2.55 0.71 6.08
N SER A 17 3.06 1.50 7.03
CA SER A 17 2.29 2.59 7.64
C SER A 17 1.94 3.71 6.66
N ASP A 18 2.83 4.03 5.72
CA ASP A 18 2.58 5.06 4.70
C ASP A 18 1.51 4.63 3.69
N ASN A 19 1.42 3.33 3.40
CA ASN A 19 0.36 2.78 2.55
C ASN A 19 -0.98 2.63 3.28
N TYR A 20 -0.98 2.67 4.61
CA TYR A 20 -2.20 2.59 5.40
C TYR A 20 -2.93 3.94 5.36
N HIS A 21 -3.89 4.06 4.44
CA HIS A 21 -4.87 5.13 4.46
C HIS A 21 -6.21 4.55 4.92
N ASP A 22 -6.75 5.08 6.03
CA ASP A 22 -8.15 4.86 6.37
C ASP A 22 -9.01 5.39 5.21
N ASP A 23 -10.01 4.62 4.81
CA ASP A 23 -10.90 4.99 3.71
C ASP A 23 -11.48 6.39 4.00
N PRO A 24 -11.16 7.43 3.19
CA PRO A 24 -11.65 8.79 3.41
C PRO A 24 -13.18 8.86 3.30
N HIS A 25 -13.83 7.78 2.83
CA HIS A 25 -15.27 7.62 2.76
C HIS A 25 -15.90 6.79 3.88
N ALA A 26 -15.13 6.28 4.84
CA ALA A 26 -15.64 5.49 5.96
C ALA A 26 -16.72 6.24 6.77
N ASP A 27 -16.54 7.56 6.94
CA ASP A 27 -17.47 8.46 7.65
C ASP A 27 -18.21 9.42 6.71
N LEU A 28 -18.31 9.11 5.40
CA LEU A 28 -18.96 10.01 4.45
C LEU A 28 -20.48 10.09 4.70
N VAL A 29 -20.87 10.99 5.60
CA VAL A 29 -22.22 11.54 5.66
C VAL A 29 -22.38 12.42 4.42
N MET A 30 -23.01 11.88 3.37
CA MET A 30 -23.32 12.67 2.17
C MET A 30 -24.03 13.97 2.58
N SER A 31 -23.30 15.09 2.57
CA SER A 31 -23.83 16.37 2.98
C SER A 31 -24.97 16.74 2.04
N LYS A 32 -26.16 16.95 2.61
CA LYS A 32 -27.37 17.36 1.88
C LYS A 32 -27.22 18.75 1.22
N LYS A 33 -26.13 19.47 1.50
CA LYS A 33 -25.85 20.83 1.01
C LYS A 33 -24.93 20.87 -0.22
N ILE A 34 -24.49 19.73 -0.75
CA ILE A 34 -23.67 19.71 -1.98
C ILE A 34 -24.57 20.10 -3.16
N PRO A 35 -24.30 21.23 -3.86
CA PRO A 35 -25.05 21.60 -5.04
C PRO A 35 -24.88 20.52 -6.10
N LYS A 36 -25.99 19.89 -6.49
CA LYS A 36 -26.00 18.97 -7.62
C LYS A 36 -26.14 19.82 -8.88
N PHE A 37 -25.11 19.83 -9.71
CA PHE A 37 -25.26 20.24 -11.10
C PHE A 37 -26.03 19.12 -11.81
N ASP A 38 -27.34 19.28 -11.85
CA ASP A 38 -28.24 18.46 -12.65
C ASP A 38 -28.27 19.10 -14.04
N ASP A 39 -27.67 18.44 -15.03
CA ASP A 39 -27.59 18.90 -16.43
C ASP A 39 -28.87 18.53 -17.20
N ASN A 40 -30.03 18.60 -16.52
CA ASN A 40 -31.34 18.46 -17.13
C ASN A 40 -32.35 19.42 -16.48
N LEU A 41 -32.20 20.69 -16.87
CA LEU A 41 -33.15 21.76 -16.61
C LEU A 41 -34.44 21.55 -17.40
N GLU A 42 -35.26 20.56 -17.07
CA GLU A 42 -36.71 20.55 -17.31
C GLU A 42 -37.34 19.39 -16.53
N HIS A 43 -37.94 19.68 -15.37
CA HIS A 43 -39.16 19.07 -14.79
C HIS A 43 -39.19 19.36 -13.29
N ARG A 44 -39.47 20.61 -12.94
CA ARG A 44 -39.82 21.01 -11.57
C ARG A 44 -41.27 20.60 -11.30
N SER A 45 -41.47 19.35 -10.86
CA SER A 45 -42.71 18.96 -10.20
C SER A 45 -42.43 18.47 -8.77
N THR A 46 -43.16 19.06 -7.85
CA THR A 46 -43.17 18.83 -6.42
C THR A 46 -43.49 17.37 -6.10
N ARG A 47 -42.47 16.58 -5.78
CA ARG A 47 -42.59 15.39 -4.93
C ARG A 47 -41.24 15.15 -4.29
N THR A 48 -41.21 15.09 -2.97
CA THR A 48 -40.16 14.44 -2.18
C THR A 48 -40.12 12.97 -2.59
N LYS A 49 -39.57 12.67 -3.77
CA LYS A 49 -39.19 11.32 -4.15
C LYS A 49 -38.01 10.98 -3.24
N LYS A 50 -38.29 10.11 -2.27
CA LYS A 50 -37.28 9.36 -1.51
C LYS A 50 -36.27 8.87 -2.54
N LYS A 51 -35.10 9.50 -2.59
CA LYS A 51 -34.08 9.22 -3.61
C LYS A 51 -33.80 7.73 -3.53
N GLU A 52 -34.25 6.97 -4.52
CA GLU A 52 -33.97 5.55 -4.60
C GLU A 52 -32.45 5.41 -4.57
N ARG A 53 -31.97 4.66 -3.59
CA ARG A 53 -30.53 4.44 -3.42
C ARG A 53 -30.14 3.46 -4.52
N THR A 54 -29.65 3.99 -5.64
CA THR A 54 -29.15 3.23 -6.79
C THR A 54 -28.07 2.24 -6.32
N ALA A 55 -27.88 1.13 -7.02
CA ALA A 55 -26.85 0.12 -6.68
C ALA A 55 -25.45 0.75 -6.52
N GLU A 56 -25.11 1.74 -7.34
CA GLU A 56 -23.87 2.53 -7.25
C GLU A 56 -23.71 3.27 -5.92
N TYR A 57 -24.81 3.77 -5.32
CA TYR A 57 -24.77 4.40 -4.00
C TYR A 57 -24.34 3.39 -2.92
N TYR A 58 -24.78 2.13 -3.02
CA TYR A 58 -24.37 1.07 -2.09
C TYR A 58 -22.92 0.61 -2.36
N GLN A 59 -22.51 0.51 -3.62
CA GLN A 59 -21.12 0.17 -3.95
C GLN A 59 -20.11 1.20 -3.44
N ILE A 60 -20.45 2.50 -3.49
CA ILE A 60 -19.60 3.57 -2.98
C ILE A 60 -19.65 3.64 -1.45
N LYS A 61 -20.83 3.52 -0.85
CA LYS A 61 -20.98 3.62 0.62
C LYS A 61 -20.40 2.42 1.38
N TYR A 62 -20.46 1.23 0.80
CA TYR A 62 -20.00 -0.01 1.43
C TYR A 62 -18.75 -0.55 0.74
N ARG A 63 -17.94 0.34 0.15
CA ARG A 63 -16.63 -0.03 -0.36
C ARG A 63 -15.79 -0.51 0.82
N LYS A 64 -15.33 -1.75 0.76
CA LYS A 64 -14.48 -2.34 1.79
C LYS A 64 -13.04 -1.91 1.56
N ASN A 65 -12.32 -1.60 2.63
CA ASN A 65 -10.87 -1.46 2.56
C ASN A 65 -10.25 -2.83 2.26
N PHE A 66 -9.05 -2.85 1.67
CA PHE A 66 -8.28 -4.07 1.43
C PHE A 66 -8.17 -4.94 2.69
N GLN A 67 -7.91 -4.33 3.86
CA GLN A 67 -7.83 -5.06 5.13
C GLN A 67 -9.15 -5.80 5.46
N GLN A 68 -10.29 -5.16 5.23
CA GLN A 68 -11.60 -5.77 5.48
C GLN A 68 -11.88 -6.93 4.51
N LEU A 69 -11.46 -6.80 3.25
CA LEU A 69 -11.58 -7.88 2.26
C LEU A 69 -10.72 -9.09 2.64
N VAL A 70 -9.52 -8.87 3.16
CA VAL A 70 -8.64 -9.94 3.65
C VAL A 70 -9.24 -10.64 4.86
N ASP A 71 -9.76 -9.91 5.84
CA ASP A 71 -10.37 -10.50 7.04
C ASP A 71 -11.62 -11.32 6.70
N GLU A 72 -12.43 -10.86 5.76
CA GLU A 72 -13.58 -11.60 5.25
C GLU A 72 -13.19 -12.85 4.48
N ASP A 73 -12.20 -12.75 3.59
CA ASP A 73 -11.67 -13.91 2.86
C ASP A 73 -11.18 -15.00 3.81
N ARG A 74 -10.51 -14.61 4.91
CA ARG A 74 -10.07 -15.54 5.96
C ARG A 74 -11.26 -16.25 6.60
N SER A 75 -12.33 -15.52 6.92
CA SER A 75 -13.55 -16.10 7.51
C SER A 75 -14.29 -17.06 6.54
N GLU A 76 -14.32 -16.71 5.26
CA GLU A 76 -14.89 -17.54 4.21
C GLU A 76 -14.04 -18.79 3.97
N ALA A 77 -12.72 -18.67 4.04
CA ALA A 77 -11.78 -19.77 3.87
C ALA A 77 -11.94 -20.82 4.97
N GLU A 78 -12.08 -20.39 6.22
CA GLU A 78 -12.33 -21.28 7.35
C GLU A 78 -13.67 -22.02 7.23
N THR A 79 -14.71 -21.30 6.79
CA THR A 79 -16.06 -21.87 6.62
C THR A 79 -16.12 -22.86 5.45
N ASN A 80 -15.56 -22.47 4.30
CA ASN A 80 -15.64 -23.23 3.05
C ASN A 80 -14.48 -24.21 2.86
N LYS A 81 -13.57 -24.31 3.83
CA LYS A 81 -12.33 -25.11 3.77
C LYS A 81 -11.52 -24.82 2.49
N ARG A 82 -11.41 -23.55 2.13
CA ARG A 82 -10.65 -23.05 0.98
C ARG A 82 -9.34 -22.42 1.45
N VAL A 83 -8.40 -22.18 0.53
CA VAL A 83 -7.15 -21.46 0.83
C VAL A 83 -7.44 -19.97 0.93
N SER A 84 -7.02 -19.30 2.02
CA SER A 84 -7.15 -17.85 2.16
C SER A 84 -6.06 -17.10 1.38
N TYR A 85 -6.31 -15.84 1.04
CA TYR A 85 -5.35 -14.91 0.46
C TYR A 85 -3.98 -14.91 1.17
N MET A 86 -3.98 -14.98 2.51
CA MET A 86 -2.75 -14.98 3.31
C MET A 86 -1.99 -16.31 3.24
N ASP A 87 -2.69 -17.41 2.96
CA ASP A 87 -2.09 -18.75 2.89
C ASP A 87 -1.35 -18.97 1.55
N ILE A 88 -1.61 -18.15 0.53
CA ILE A 88 -0.97 -18.22 -0.80
C ILE A 88 0.45 -17.61 -0.76
N GLN A 89 0.95 -17.19 0.41
CA GLN A 89 2.28 -16.63 0.54
C GLN A 89 3.36 -17.65 0.11
N CYS A 90 4.23 -17.21 -0.80
CA CYS A 90 5.35 -18.03 -1.27
C CYS A 90 6.39 -18.21 -0.15
N GLU A 91 6.93 -19.42 -0.04
CA GLU A 91 8.00 -19.73 0.89
C GLU A 91 9.30 -18.96 0.58
N GLU A 92 10.20 -18.86 1.56
CA GLU A 92 11.49 -18.21 1.38
C GLU A 92 12.33 -18.92 0.30
N SER A 93 13.12 -18.15 -0.45
CA SER A 93 13.98 -18.72 -1.48
C SER A 93 15.04 -19.65 -0.87
N LEU A 94 15.15 -20.85 -1.45
CA LEU A 94 16.21 -21.82 -1.11
C LEU A 94 17.60 -21.39 -1.61
N MET A 95 17.67 -20.37 -2.46
CA MET A 95 18.92 -19.92 -3.09
C MET A 95 19.53 -18.74 -2.32
N PRO A 96 20.86 -18.66 -2.20
CA PRO A 96 21.51 -17.55 -1.51
C PRO A 96 21.24 -16.23 -2.24
N PRO A 97 20.97 -15.13 -1.50
CA PRO A 97 20.69 -13.84 -2.10
C PRO A 97 21.93 -13.29 -2.80
N ARG A 98 21.76 -12.82 -4.04
CA ARG A 98 22.81 -12.12 -4.79
C ARG A 98 22.78 -10.64 -4.46
N HIS A 99 23.97 -10.05 -4.35
CA HIS A 99 24.13 -8.65 -4.01
C HIS A 99 24.57 -7.83 -5.22
N PHE A 100 23.72 -6.88 -5.62
CA PHE A 100 23.97 -5.98 -6.74
C PHE A 100 24.15 -4.54 -6.24
N CYS A 101 24.88 -3.76 -7.02
CA CYS A 101 25.09 -2.34 -6.80
C CYS A 101 23.78 -1.59 -7.07
N ALA A 102 23.31 -0.80 -6.11
CA ALA A 102 22.07 -0.03 -6.25
C ALA A 102 22.16 1.13 -7.26
N VAL A 103 23.38 1.50 -7.70
CA VAL A 103 23.59 2.59 -8.66
C VAL A 103 23.63 2.07 -10.10
N CYS A 104 24.38 0.99 -10.35
CA CYS A 104 24.68 0.53 -11.71
C CYS A 104 24.33 -0.94 -11.99
N GLY A 105 23.83 -1.69 -11.01
CA GLY A 105 23.38 -3.08 -11.20
C GLY A 105 24.48 -4.15 -11.27
N PHE A 106 25.76 -3.79 -11.35
CA PHE A 106 26.88 -4.74 -11.27
C PHE A 106 27.01 -5.38 -9.88
N LEU A 107 27.82 -6.44 -9.73
CA LEU A 107 28.02 -7.11 -8.44
C LEU A 107 28.51 -6.12 -7.35
N GLY A 108 27.74 -6.05 -6.26
CA GLY A 108 27.98 -5.12 -5.15
C GLY A 108 28.88 -5.74 -4.09
N GLN A 109 30.20 -5.58 -4.27
CA GLN A 109 31.20 -6.13 -3.35
C GLN A 109 31.27 -5.40 -2.01
N TYR A 110 30.96 -4.10 -2.00
CA TYR A 110 31.07 -3.25 -0.82
C TYR A 110 29.69 -2.88 -0.28
N SER A 111 29.63 -2.55 1.02
CA SER A 111 28.41 -2.10 1.69
C SER A 111 28.60 -0.75 2.36
N CYS A 112 27.63 0.15 2.20
CA CYS A 112 27.63 1.43 2.90
C CYS A 112 27.41 1.24 4.40
N LEU A 113 28.26 1.86 5.24
CA LEU A 113 28.17 1.79 6.70
C LEU A 113 26.89 2.48 7.23
N SER A 114 26.44 3.52 6.54
CA SER A 114 25.33 4.36 6.98
C SER A 114 23.95 3.80 6.67
N CYS A 115 23.77 2.98 5.63
CA CYS A 115 22.45 2.43 5.25
C CYS A 115 22.47 0.93 4.89
N GLY A 116 23.64 0.32 4.71
CA GLY A 116 23.77 -1.10 4.36
C GLY A 116 23.59 -1.43 2.88
N THR A 117 23.27 -0.45 2.03
CA THR A 117 23.14 -0.63 0.57
C THR A 117 24.48 -1.04 -0.04
N ARG A 118 24.44 -1.90 -1.06
CA ARG A 118 25.64 -2.42 -1.74
C ARG A 118 26.05 -1.56 -2.93
N PHE A 119 27.35 -1.43 -3.14
CA PHE A 119 27.94 -0.73 -4.28
C PHE A 119 29.17 -1.47 -4.82
N CYS A 120 29.53 -1.21 -6.08
CA CYS A 120 30.65 -1.90 -6.75
C CYS A 120 31.98 -1.12 -6.71
N SER A 121 31.93 0.21 -6.62
CA SER A 121 33.11 1.08 -6.72
C SER A 121 32.92 2.37 -5.92
N ILE A 122 34.01 3.11 -5.69
CA ILE A 122 33.99 4.41 -4.98
C ILE A 122 33.08 5.41 -5.70
N ARG A 123 33.12 5.48 -7.03
CA ARG A 123 32.19 6.32 -7.82
C ARG A 123 30.72 6.02 -7.53
N CYS A 124 30.39 4.72 -7.37
CA CYS A 124 29.05 4.30 -6.98
C CYS A 124 28.76 4.56 -5.49
N MET A 125 29.78 4.67 -4.64
CA MET A 125 29.62 5.09 -3.25
C MET A 125 29.25 6.57 -3.17
N ASP A 126 29.95 7.43 -3.91
CA ASP A 126 29.71 8.89 -3.88
C ASP A 126 28.31 9.21 -4.40
N THR A 127 27.97 8.69 -5.58
CA THR A 127 26.62 8.83 -6.15
C THR A 127 25.53 8.24 -5.24
N HIS A 128 25.82 7.15 -4.53
CA HIS A 128 24.92 6.61 -3.53
C HIS A 128 24.78 7.55 -2.33
N ALA A 129 25.88 8.12 -1.83
CA ALA A 129 25.89 9.06 -0.71
C ALA A 129 25.07 10.31 -1.05
N ASP A 130 25.15 10.80 -2.28
CA ASP A 130 24.46 12.04 -2.69
C ASP A 130 22.95 11.85 -2.88
N THR A 131 22.52 10.73 -3.47
CA THR A 131 21.14 10.59 -3.98
C THR A 131 20.31 9.51 -3.30
N ARG A 132 20.94 8.55 -2.62
CA ARG A 132 20.28 7.28 -2.23
C ARG A 132 20.59 6.81 -0.80
N CYS A 133 21.50 7.45 -0.09
CA CYS A 133 21.87 6.98 1.23
C CYS A 133 20.80 7.39 2.25
N LEU A 134 20.17 6.40 2.89
CA LEU A 134 19.11 6.56 3.89
C LEU A 134 19.64 7.12 5.24
N LYS A 135 20.73 7.88 5.25
CA LYS A 135 21.13 8.66 6.43
C LYS A 135 20.15 9.83 6.66
N TRP A 136 19.50 10.32 5.60
CA TRP A 136 18.59 11.48 5.65
C TRP A 136 17.13 11.16 5.32
N ALA A 137 16.81 9.90 5.01
CA ALA A 137 15.42 9.44 4.97
C ALA A 137 15.01 9.11 6.42
N ALA A 138 14.61 10.15 7.14
CA ALA A 138 13.94 10.06 8.42
C ALA A 138 12.43 10.01 8.19
#